data_AF-E0TEB8-F1
#
_entry.id   AF-E0TEB8-F1
#
_cell.length_a   1.000
_cell.length_b   1.000
_cell.length_c   1.000
_cell.angle_alpha   90.00
_cell.angle_beta   90.00
_cell.angle_gamma   90.00
#
_symmetry.space_group_name_H-M   'P 1'
#
loop_
_entity.id
_entity.type
_entity.pdbx_description
1 polymer ?
#
loop_
_entity_poly.entity_id
_entity_poly.type
_entity_poly.pdbx_seq_one_letter_code
_entity_poly.pdbx_strand_id
1 'polypeptide(L)'
;MAPSLQQLLIVLVIVLVLFGGRGRISSIMGDMAKGIRSFKKGLAEDDEGEDAKKPSTARLDQSSPGATMQGDARPVDDHAKSS
;
A
#
# COMPACT_ATOMS: atom_id res chain seq x y z
N MET A 1 -18.81 -31.34 17.90
CA MET A 1 -17.48 -31.23 18.55
C MET A 1 -16.69 -30.18 17.78
N ALA A 2 -16.73 -28.92 18.21
CA ALA A 2 -15.95 -27.88 17.56
C ALA A 2 -14.48 -28.03 17.97
N PRO A 3 -13.53 -27.88 17.03
CA PRO A 3 -12.11 -27.91 17.38
C PRO A 3 -11.84 -26.83 18.42
N SER A 4 -11.08 -27.21 19.44
CA SER A 4 -10.71 -26.29 20.52
C SER A 4 -9.76 -25.21 19.98
N LEU A 5 -9.76 -24.03 20.61
CA LEU A 5 -8.92 -22.89 20.21
C LEU A 5 -7.43 -23.27 20.10
N GLN A 6 -6.96 -24.24 20.89
CA GLN A 6 -5.60 -24.77 20.80
C GLN A 6 -5.31 -25.49 19.48
N GLN A 7 -6.26 -26.26 18.95
CA GLN A 7 -6.10 -26.93 17.65
C GLN A 7 -6.04 -25.92 16.51
N LEU A 8 -6.88 -24.88 16.55
CA LEU A 8 -6.86 -23.82 15.55
C LEU A 8 -5.52 -23.07 15.53
N LEU A 9 -4.93 -22.80 16.71
CA LEU A 9 -3.61 -22.18 16.82
C LEU A 9 -2.52 -23.02 16.17
N ILE A 10 -2.52 -24.33 16.41
CA ILE A 10 -1.53 -25.26 15.83
C ILE A 10 -1.66 -25.30 14.30
N VAL A 11 -2.89 -25.37 13.78
CA VAL A 11 -3.15 -25.36 12.33
C VAL A 11 -2.69 -24.04 11.70
N LEU A 12 -2.93 -22.90 12.36
CA LEU A 12 -2.49 -21.59 11.88
C LEU A 12 -0.96 -21.52 11.71
N VAL A 13 -0.20 -22.07 12.68
CA VAL A 13 1.26 -22.12 12.61
C VAL A 13 1.73 -22.96 11.41
N ILE A 14 1.10 -24.12 11.17
CA ILE A 14 1.44 -24.98 10.02
C ILE A 14 1.20 -24.24 8.70
N VAL A 15 0.05 -23.58 8.57
CA VAL A 15 -0.28 -22.78 7.38
C VAL A 15 0.73 -21.64 7.20
N LEU A 16 1.13 -20.97 8.27
CA LEU A 16 2.12 -19.89 8.20
C LEU A 16 3.51 -20.40 7.79
N VAL A 17 3.90 -21.61 8.19
CA VAL A 17 5.19 -22.21 7.75
C VAL A 17 5.13 -22.66 6.29
N LEU A 18 4.02 -23.24 5.84
CA LEU A 18 3.84 -23.72 4.47
C LEU A 18 3.67 -22.57 3.47
N PHE A 19 2.90 -21.56 3.85
CA PHE A 19 2.53 -20.46 2.96
C PHE A 19 3.33 -19.19 3.23
N GLY A 20 3.95 -19.01 4.40
CA GLY A 20 4.72 -17.81 4.80
C GLY A 20 6.01 -17.55 4.02
N GLY A 21 6.25 -18.30 2.95
CA GLY A 21 7.25 -18.02 1.94
C GLY A 21 6.96 -16.78 1.08
N ARG A 22 7.98 -16.38 0.31
CA ARG A 22 8.22 -15.06 -0.33
C ARG A 22 7.05 -14.40 -1.08
N GLY A 23 6.16 -13.75 -0.33
CA GLY A 23 5.36 -12.59 -0.79
C GLY A 23 4.02 -12.90 -1.47
N ARG A 24 3.66 -14.16 -1.70
CA ARG A 24 2.37 -14.55 -2.31
C ARG A 24 1.16 -14.16 -1.44
N ILE A 25 1.28 -14.30 -0.12
CA ILE A 25 0.21 -13.94 0.82
C ILE A 25 -0.06 -12.44 0.85
N SER A 26 0.97 -11.59 0.71
CA SER A 26 0.80 -10.15 0.86
C SER A 26 -0.09 -9.54 -0.23
N SER A 27 0.04 -10.01 -1.47
CA SER A 27 -0.84 -9.55 -2.57
C SER A 27 -2.27 -10.04 -2.38
N ILE A 28 -2.46 -11.33 -2.07
CA ILE A 28 -3.79 -11.95 -1.90
C ILE A 28 -4.51 -11.38 -0.67
N MET A 29 -3.79 -11.19 0.44
CA MET A 29 -4.31 -10.60 1.67
C MET A 29 -4.62 -9.11 1.47
N GLY A 30 -3.90 -8.40 0.60
CA GLY A 30 -4.21 -7.03 0.21
C GLY A 30 -5.52 -6.89 -0.55
N ASP A 31 -5.77 -7.78 -1.53
CA ASP A 31 -7.03 -7.79 -2.28
C ASP A 31 -8.21 -8.28 -1.42
N MET A 32 -7.99 -9.30 -0.57
CA MET A 32 -8.98 -9.79 0.38
C MET A 32 -9.33 -8.73 1.44
N ALA A 33 -8.35 -8.00 1.97
CA ALA A 33 -8.57 -6.92 2.94
C ALA A 33 -9.39 -5.77 2.35
N LYS A 34 -9.17 -5.41 1.07
CA LYS A 34 -10.02 -4.42 0.37
C LYS A 34 -11.46 -4.92 0.23
N GLY A 35 -11.67 -6.19 -0.13
CA GLY A 35 -13.01 -6.80 -0.23
C GLY A 35 -13.75 -6.81 1.09
N ILE A 36 -13.09 -7.26 2.17
CA ILE A 36 -13.68 -7.29 3.52
C ILE A 36 -13.96 -5.86 4.03
N ARG A 37 -13.08 -4.89 3.76
CA ARG A 37 -13.29 -3.49 4.18
C ARG A 37 -14.46 -2.84 3.44
N SER A 38 -14.63 -3.10 2.14
CA SER A 38 -15.81 -2.65 1.39
C SER A 38 -17.10 -3.31 1.87
N PHE A 39 -17.06 -4.60 2.24
CA PHE A 39 -18.22 -5.29 2.81
C PHE A 39 -18.61 -4.73 4.19
N LYS A 40 -17.63 -4.54 5.07
CA LYS A 40 -17.83 -3.91 6.38
C LYS A 40 -18.36 -2.48 6.24
N LYS A 41 -17.80 -1.72 5.29
CA LYS A 41 -18.25 -0.37 4.99
C LYS A 41 -19.67 -0.35 4.43
N GLY A 42 -20.02 -1.26 3.52
CA GLY A 42 -21.38 -1.37 2.99
C GLY A 42 -22.42 -1.74 4.06
N LEU A 43 -22.05 -2.59 5.03
CA LEU A 43 -22.90 -2.86 6.20
C LEU A 43 -22.99 -1.66 7.14
N ALA A 44 -21.90 -0.93 7.35
CA ALA A 44 -21.88 0.24 8.22
C ALA A 44 -22.58 1.46 7.60
N GLU A 45 -22.56 1.64 6.27
CA GLU A 45 -23.32 2.69 5.58
C GLU A 45 -24.85 2.46 5.64
N ASP A 46 -25.28 1.23 5.91
CA ASP A 46 -26.69 0.89 6.18
C ASP A 46 -27.13 1.26 7.62
N ASP A 47 -26.17 1.43 8.54
CA ASP A 47 -26.38 1.75 9.96
C ASP A 47 -26.06 3.24 10.30
N GLU A 48 -25.02 3.83 9.72
CA GLU A 48 -24.58 5.20 9.99
C GLU A 48 -24.06 5.89 8.72
N GLY A 49 -24.74 6.96 8.31
CA GLY A 49 -24.40 7.74 7.12
C GLY A 49 -23.01 8.39 7.21
N GLU A 50 -22.22 8.14 6.15
CA GLU A 50 -21.12 9.00 5.67
C GLU A 50 -19.85 9.12 6.53
N ASP A 51 -19.03 8.08 6.67
CA ASP A 51 -17.62 8.26 7.07
C ASP A 51 -16.68 7.11 6.66
N ALA A 52 -16.36 6.97 5.37
CA ALA A 52 -15.15 6.24 4.97
C ALA A 52 -14.67 6.59 3.56
N LYS A 53 -14.24 7.83 3.34
CA LYS A 53 -13.50 8.20 2.14
C LYS A 53 -12.01 7.95 2.35
N LYS A 54 -11.49 6.90 1.70
CA LYS A 54 -10.16 6.75 1.09
C LYS A 54 -9.60 5.33 1.30
N PRO A 55 -9.58 4.46 0.26
CA PRO A 55 -8.61 3.39 0.22
C PRO A 55 -7.29 4.04 -0.18
N SER A 56 -6.36 4.13 0.78
CA SER A 56 -4.96 4.38 0.49
C SER A 56 -4.47 3.20 -0.35
N THR A 57 -4.57 3.33 -1.67
CA THR A 57 -3.70 2.60 -2.58
C THR A 57 -2.30 2.94 -2.12
N ALA A 58 -1.61 1.96 -1.53
CA ALA A 58 -0.18 2.00 -1.37
C ALA A 58 0.41 2.20 -2.78
N ARG A 59 0.62 3.46 -3.17
CA ARG A 59 1.51 3.83 -4.26
C ARG A 59 2.92 3.46 -3.78
N LEU A 60 3.29 2.19 -3.94
CA LEU A 60 4.65 1.86 -4.31
C LEU A 60 4.72 1.97 -5.83
N ASP A 61 4.61 3.21 -6.31
CA ASP A 61 4.99 3.55 -7.67
C ASP A 61 5.80 4.84 -7.53
N GLN A 62 7.05 4.67 -7.10
CA GLN A 62 8.12 5.62 -7.37
C GLN A 62 8.56 5.40 -8.81
N SER A 63 7.69 5.70 -9.78
CA SER A 63 8.18 6.20 -11.05
C SER A 63 8.55 7.65 -10.81
N SER A 64 9.85 7.92 -10.59
CA SER A 64 10.41 9.22 -10.94
C SER A 64 10.36 9.29 -12.46
N PRO A 65 9.55 10.17 -13.09
CA PRO A 65 9.87 10.62 -14.42
C PRO A 65 11.07 11.53 -14.22
N GLY A 66 12.25 11.03 -14.57
CA GLY A 66 13.41 11.90 -14.76
C GLY A 66 12.99 12.99 -15.71
N ALA A 67 12.79 14.20 -15.17
CA ALA A 67 12.47 15.38 -15.93
C ALA A 67 13.68 15.68 -16.82
N THR A 68 13.61 15.18 -18.05
CA THR A 68 14.27 15.80 -19.19
C THR A 68 13.75 17.24 -19.29
N MET A 69 14.56 18.20 -18.85
CA MET A 69 14.58 19.56 -19.37
C MET A 69 16.06 19.88 -19.61
N GLN A 70 16.52 19.86 -20.87
CA GLN A 70 16.46 21.01 -21.77
C GLN A 70 17.21 22.18 -21.11
N GLY A 71 18.53 22.28 -21.28
CA GLY A 71 19.07 22.86 -22.50
C GLY A 71 18.79 24.36 -22.49
N ASP A 72 19.70 25.15 -21.88
CA ASP A 72 20.06 26.48 -22.37
C ASP A 72 21.31 26.96 -21.64
N ALA A 73 22.44 26.91 -22.35
CA ALA A 73 23.67 27.56 -21.94
C ALA A 73 23.49 29.07 -22.08
N ARG A 74 23.48 29.79 -20.95
CA ARG A 74 23.74 31.23 -20.95
C ARG A 74 25.04 31.45 -20.18
N PRO A 75 26.15 31.85 -20.81
CA PRO A 75 27.28 32.37 -20.06
C PRO A 75 26.79 33.65 -19.38
N VAL A 76 26.79 33.66 -18.05
CA VAL A 76 26.57 34.87 -17.28
C VAL A 76 27.92 35.59 -17.27
N ASP A 77 28.12 36.45 -18.25
CA ASP A 77 29.09 37.53 -18.17
C ASP A 77 28.76 38.38 -16.95
N ASP A 78 29.57 38.34 -15.89
CA ASP A 78 29.87 39.50 -15.05
C ASP A 78 30.99 39.17 -14.03
N HIS A 79 32.24 39.34 -14.46
CA HIS A 79 33.34 39.60 -13.53
C HIS A 79 33.90 40.99 -13.85
N ALA A 80 33.04 41.99 -13.74
CA ALA A 80 33.46 43.37 -13.57
C ALA A 80 33.30 43.76 -12.09
N LYS A 81 34.35 44.40 -11.60
CA LYS A 81 34.34 45.44 -10.55
C LYS A 81 34.81 45.03 -9.15
N SER A 82 36.06 45.44 -8.92
CA SER A 82 36.59 46.11 -7.73
C SER A 82 36.18 45.59 -6.36
N SER A 83 37.16 45.00 -5.65
CA SER A 83 37.86 45.66 -4.54
C SER A 83 39.09 44.86 -4.14
#